data_AF-E6TTT3-F1
#
_entry.id   AF-E6TTT3-F1
#
_cell.length_a   1.000
_cell.length_b   1.000
_cell.length_c   1.000
_cell.angle_alpha   90.00
_cell.angle_beta   90.00
_cell.angle_gamma   90.00
#
_symmetry.space_group_name_H-M   'P 1'
#
loop_
_entity.id
_entity.type
_entity.pdbx_description
1 polymer ?
#
loop_
_entity_poly.entity_id
_entity_poly.type
_entity_poly.pdbx_seq_one_letter_code
_entity_poly.pdbx_strand_id
1 'polypeptide(L)'
;MTTAQLDFHLLKTISSHIHGEIPLSFVAKGIATNINDVKEGFIYLPLDLENENNGITDHLMKAKEHGAVASFIKKDLITSSLSHNLPLFEVEDYTSTIEQLAKEYVDEIDPTVVAIVGKNSSFTKDLLAHILKTNYAVHKSDHLSKYEDLHVCLSALKMERHANVFISEYDLNSIHHITKLSHLFPPNYGIITEIGKREKLSEEEVRAAYISLESGMRATASLVLDADDEFLVHHHEWKVDVVTSGSTKHCLFQIDTLKENGEELHFSLKGVYMPFEVPITWKPYLKCVIHAIAISVHLGLLAEEIYDSLKSFQFK
;
A
#
# COMPACT_ATOMS: atom_id res chain seq x y z
N MET A 1 -3.95 -12.37 16.58
CA MET A 1 -3.63 -11.63 15.34
C MET A 1 -2.75 -12.54 14.53
N THR A 2 -3.26 -13.08 13.43
CA THR A 2 -2.45 -13.81 12.45
C THR A 2 -1.53 -12.79 11.81
N THR A 3 -0.24 -13.04 11.85
CA THR A 3 0.78 -12.16 11.27
C THR A 3 1.26 -12.75 9.95
N ALA A 4 1.97 -11.96 9.15
CA ALA A 4 2.55 -12.44 7.89
C ALA A 4 3.36 -13.73 8.09
N GLN A 5 3.36 -14.61 7.09
CA GLN A 5 4.07 -15.88 7.15
C GLN A 5 5.16 -15.91 6.08
N LEU A 6 6.40 -15.70 6.49
CA LEU A 6 7.57 -15.72 5.61
C LEU A 6 8.21 -17.10 5.68
N ASP A 7 8.01 -17.92 4.66
CA ASP A 7 8.52 -19.29 4.65
C ASP A 7 9.98 -19.36 4.20
N PHE A 8 10.58 -20.54 4.34
CA PHE A 8 11.95 -20.80 3.93
C PHE A 8 12.19 -20.56 2.43
N HIS A 9 11.21 -20.83 1.56
CA HIS A 9 11.39 -20.68 0.12
C HIS A 9 11.56 -19.21 -0.25
N LEU A 10 10.64 -18.37 0.23
CA LEU A 10 10.65 -16.93 0.06
C LEU A 10 11.90 -16.27 0.67
N LEU A 11 12.36 -16.74 1.83
CA LEU A 11 13.57 -16.19 2.44
C LEU A 11 14.84 -16.62 1.70
N LYS A 12 14.82 -17.79 1.06
CA LYS A 12 15.96 -18.30 0.29
C LYS A 12 16.14 -17.59 -1.05
N THR A 13 15.06 -17.18 -1.73
CA THR A 13 15.13 -16.49 -3.04
C THR A 13 15.82 -15.14 -2.95
N ILE A 14 15.70 -14.46 -1.81
CA ILE A 14 16.28 -13.13 -1.57
C ILE A 14 17.67 -13.16 -0.90
N SER A 15 18.17 -14.34 -0.49
CA SER A 15 19.42 -14.47 0.27
C SER A 15 20.53 -15.07 -0.58
N SER A 16 21.73 -14.48 -0.51
CA SER A 16 22.93 -15.01 -1.20
C SER A 16 23.45 -16.29 -0.54
N HIS A 17 23.34 -16.35 0.78
CA HIS A 17 23.78 -17.47 1.60
C HIS A 17 22.94 -17.59 2.87
N ILE A 18 22.91 -18.79 3.45
CA ILE A 18 22.23 -19.04 4.72
C ILE A 18 23.27 -19.63 5.68
N HIS A 19 23.48 -18.95 6.80
CA HIS A 19 24.41 -19.37 7.84
C HIS A 19 23.64 -19.99 9.00
N GLY A 20 24.06 -21.19 9.44
CA GLY A 20 23.37 -21.96 10.47
C GLY A 20 22.36 -22.97 9.91
N GLU A 21 21.68 -23.68 10.80
CA GLU A 21 20.70 -24.71 10.42
C GLU A 21 19.28 -24.13 10.41
N ILE A 22 18.62 -24.19 9.25
CA ILE A 22 17.22 -23.81 9.07
C ILE A 22 16.48 -24.97 8.39
N PRO A 23 15.43 -25.55 9.02
CA PRO A 23 14.67 -26.62 8.39
C PRO A 23 13.85 -26.10 7.21
N LEU A 24 13.57 -26.96 6.23
CA LEU A 24 12.71 -26.61 5.09
C LEU A 24 11.27 -26.22 5.52
N SER A 25 10.83 -26.67 6.69
CA SER A 25 9.53 -26.31 7.28
C SER A 25 9.55 -24.98 8.04
N PHE A 26 10.65 -24.22 7.98
CA PHE A 26 10.78 -22.95 8.66
C PHE A 26 9.76 -21.93 8.13
N VAL A 27 9.09 -21.25 9.06
CA VAL A 27 8.19 -20.13 8.79
C VAL A 27 8.40 -19.08 9.88
N ALA A 28 8.80 -17.88 9.48
CA ALA A 28 8.78 -16.73 10.35
C ALA A 28 7.38 -16.10 10.38
N LYS A 29 6.96 -15.66 11.56
CA LYS A 29 5.67 -15.01 11.81
C LYS A 29 5.65 -13.53 11.40
N GLY A 30 6.70 -13.01 10.79
CA GLY A 30 6.79 -11.61 10.40
C GLY A 30 8.22 -11.11 10.47
N ILE A 31 8.40 -9.83 10.14
CA ILE A 31 9.69 -9.14 10.13
C ILE A 31 9.66 -7.94 11.07
N ALA A 32 10.75 -7.71 11.79
CA ALA A 32 10.98 -6.49 12.56
C ALA A 32 12.23 -5.80 12.06
N THR A 33 12.11 -4.50 11.75
CA THR A 33 13.25 -3.66 11.33
C THR A 33 13.89 -2.87 12.47
N ASN A 34 13.14 -2.70 13.57
CA ASN A 34 13.63 -2.12 14.81
C ASN A 34 13.69 -3.21 15.89
N ILE A 35 14.75 -3.20 16.69
CA ILE A 35 14.98 -4.19 17.74
C ILE A 35 13.87 -4.25 18.80
N ASN A 36 13.20 -3.11 19.05
CA ASN A 36 12.11 -3.02 20.02
C ASN A 36 10.79 -3.60 19.51
N ASP A 37 10.67 -3.79 18.20
CA ASP A 37 9.48 -4.36 17.55
C ASP A 37 9.59 -5.88 17.35
N VAL A 38 10.73 -6.48 17.69
CA VAL A 38 10.96 -7.92 17.61
C VAL A 38 10.02 -8.66 18.55
N LYS A 39 9.37 -9.70 18.03
CA LYS A 39 8.46 -10.59 18.76
C LYS A 39 8.85 -12.03 18.50
N GLU A 40 8.35 -12.93 19.35
CA GLU A 40 8.55 -14.37 19.20
C GLU A 40 8.14 -14.86 17.80
N GLY A 41 9.07 -15.50 17.11
CA GLY A 41 8.86 -16.05 15.77
C GLY A 41 9.16 -15.08 14.63
N PHE A 42 9.61 -13.86 14.90
CA PHE A 42 9.94 -12.89 13.85
C PHE A 42 11.34 -13.14 13.29
N ILE A 43 11.56 -12.72 12.04
CA ILE A 43 12.91 -12.46 11.51
C ILE A 43 13.28 -11.01 11.80
N TYR A 44 14.51 -10.77 12.23
CA TYR A 44 15.02 -9.41 12.44
C TYR A 44 15.78 -8.93 11.20
N LEU A 45 15.61 -7.67 10.82
CA LEU A 45 16.38 -7.01 9.76
C LEU A 45 16.91 -5.68 10.31
N PRO A 46 18.20 -5.55 10.61
CA PRO A 46 18.73 -4.42 11.35
C PRO A 46 18.89 -3.16 10.47
N LEU A 47 17.78 -2.59 10.00
CA LEU A 47 17.80 -1.43 9.11
C LEU A 47 18.39 -0.19 9.79
N ASP A 48 18.22 -0.05 11.11
CA ASP A 48 18.86 1.00 11.92
C ASP A 48 20.40 0.92 11.96
N LEU A 49 21.00 -0.22 11.59
CA LEU A 49 22.45 -0.42 11.54
C LEU A 49 23.02 -0.33 10.12
N GLU A 50 22.23 0.12 9.14
CA GLU A 50 22.66 0.19 7.74
C GLU A 50 23.98 0.98 7.54
N ASN A 51 24.27 1.95 8.41
CA ASN A 51 25.48 2.78 8.35
C ASN A 51 26.46 2.55 9.52
N GLU A 52 26.22 1.56 10.39
CA GLU A 52 27.01 1.33 11.61
C GLU A 52 27.52 -0.12 11.69
N ASN A 53 28.84 -0.29 11.52
CA ASN A 53 29.48 -1.61 11.63
C ASN A 53 29.62 -2.10 13.08
N ASN A 54 29.57 -1.18 14.06
CA ASN A 54 29.78 -1.50 15.46
C ASN A 54 28.44 -1.77 16.14
N GLY A 55 28.20 -3.02 16.57
CA GLY A 55 27.03 -3.38 17.37
C GLY A 55 26.12 -4.46 16.76
N ILE A 56 26.42 -4.95 15.55
CA ILE A 56 25.63 -6.02 14.92
C ILE A 56 25.53 -7.26 15.81
N THR A 57 26.63 -7.67 16.47
CA THR A 57 26.63 -8.78 17.42
C THR A 57 25.63 -8.56 18.56
N ASP A 58 25.65 -7.39 19.18
CA ASP A 58 24.77 -7.06 20.31
C ASP A 58 23.31 -7.00 19.87
N HIS A 59 23.02 -6.48 18.68
CA HIS A 59 21.68 -6.46 18.13
C HIS A 59 21.17 -7.86 17.80
N LEU A 60 22.01 -8.74 17.24
CA LEU A 60 21.63 -10.13 16.97
C LEU A 60 21.37 -10.91 18.26
N MET A 61 22.17 -10.69 19.30
CA MET A 61 21.92 -11.27 20.63
C MET A 61 20.60 -10.78 21.21
N LYS A 62 20.36 -9.46 21.22
CA LYS A 62 19.09 -8.88 21.70
C LYS A 62 17.90 -9.36 20.89
N ALA A 63 18.03 -9.49 19.57
CA ALA A 63 16.95 -9.96 18.71
C ALA A 63 16.57 -11.38 19.08
N LYS A 64 17.56 -12.26 19.30
CA LYS A 64 17.35 -13.62 19.80
C LYS A 64 16.67 -13.61 21.17
N GLU A 65 17.11 -12.75 22.10
CA GLU A 65 16.50 -12.61 23.43
C GLU A 65 15.03 -12.18 23.35
N HIS A 66 14.68 -11.32 22.39
CA HIS A 66 13.30 -10.92 22.09
C HIS A 66 12.50 -11.97 21.29
N GLY A 67 13.10 -13.12 20.97
CA GLY A 67 12.43 -14.24 20.33
C GLY A 67 12.51 -14.26 18.79
N ALA A 68 13.45 -13.51 18.19
CA ALA A 68 13.74 -13.66 16.77
C ALA A 68 14.23 -15.10 16.49
N VAL A 69 13.71 -15.69 15.42
CA VAL A 69 14.06 -17.05 14.99
C VAL A 69 15.15 -17.08 13.91
N ALA A 70 15.39 -15.93 13.27
CA ALA A 70 16.47 -15.71 12.32
C ALA A 70 16.75 -14.20 12.22
N SER A 71 17.82 -13.81 11.53
CA SER A 71 18.06 -12.42 11.15
C SER A 71 18.62 -12.31 9.74
N PHE A 72 18.34 -11.20 9.06
CA PHE A 72 19.12 -10.78 7.90
C PHE A 72 20.47 -10.20 8.35
N ILE A 73 21.49 -10.33 7.49
CA ILE A 73 22.82 -9.78 7.71
C ILE A 73 23.41 -9.30 6.38
N LYS A 74 23.96 -8.08 6.32
CA LYS A 74 24.71 -7.66 5.13
C LYS A 74 25.99 -8.49 5.01
N LYS A 75 26.33 -8.84 3.78
CA LYS A 75 27.50 -9.65 3.43
C LYS A 75 28.83 -9.09 3.92
N ASP A 76 28.96 -7.77 4.05
CA ASP A 76 30.15 -7.11 4.57
C ASP A 76 30.23 -7.12 6.11
N LEU A 77 29.13 -7.44 6.79
CA LEU A 77 29.04 -7.53 8.25
C LEU A 77 29.14 -8.97 8.79
N ILE A 78 29.09 -9.99 7.91
CA ILE A 78 29.16 -11.39 8.34
C ILE A 78 30.56 -11.73 8.85
N THR A 79 30.61 -12.37 10.02
CA THR A 79 31.83 -13.00 10.56
C THR A 79 31.50 -14.41 11.02
N SER A 80 32.49 -15.31 11.00
CA SER A 80 32.30 -16.73 11.34
C SER A 80 31.66 -16.93 12.72
N SER A 81 31.96 -16.06 13.69
CA SER A 81 31.41 -16.11 15.04
C SER A 81 29.92 -15.75 15.16
N LEU A 82 29.34 -15.01 14.21
CA LEU A 82 27.96 -14.52 14.33
C LEU A 82 26.91 -15.62 14.13
N SER A 83 27.23 -16.61 13.30
CA SER A 83 26.34 -17.74 12.97
C SER A 83 25.98 -18.62 14.17
N HIS A 84 26.76 -18.56 15.25
CA HIS A 84 26.48 -19.29 16.49
C HIS A 84 25.34 -18.67 17.32
N ASN A 85 25.00 -17.41 17.07
CA ASN A 85 23.99 -16.70 17.84
C ASN A 85 22.58 -17.02 17.33
N LEU A 86 22.36 -16.89 16.02
CA LEU A 86 21.05 -16.98 15.39
C LEU A 86 21.26 -17.38 13.92
N PRO A 87 20.37 -18.17 13.29
CA PRO A 87 20.46 -18.41 11.85
C PRO A 87 20.41 -17.08 11.08
N LEU A 88 21.28 -16.93 10.09
CA LEU A 88 21.43 -15.69 9.33
C LEU A 88 21.15 -15.88 7.85
N PHE A 89 20.35 -14.97 7.31
CA PHE A 89 20.10 -14.81 5.88
C PHE A 89 21.00 -13.69 5.35
N GLU A 90 22.05 -14.07 4.62
CA GLU A 90 23.01 -13.13 4.06
C GLU A 90 22.41 -12.40 2.86
N VAL A 91 22.54 -11.07 2.83
CA VAL A 91 22.03 -10.20 1.77
C VAL A 91 23.05 -9.13 1.40
N GLU A 92 22.96 -8.58 0.19
CA GLU A 92 23.86 -7.51 -0.25
C GLU A 92 23.44 -6.14 0.32
N ASP A 93 22.13 -5.86 0.33
CA ASP A 93 21.59 -4.60 0.80
C ASP A 93 20.20 -4.76 1.45
N TYR A 94 19.96 -4.05 2.55
CA TYR A 94 18.75 -4.23 3.35
C TYR A 94 17.51 -3.63 2.70
N THR A 95 17.65 -2.46 2.07
CA THR A 95 16.55 -1.75 1.41
C THR A 95 16.03 -2.58 0.23
N SER A 96 16.93 -3.00 -0.66
CA SER A 96 16.58 -3.88 -1.79
C SER A 96 16.04 -5.24 -1.34
N THR A 97 16.55 -5.80 -0.24
CA THR A 97 16.00 -7.04 0.36
C THR A 97 14.55 -6.85 0.78
N ILE A 98 14.20 -5.76 1.48
CA ILE A 98 12.81 -5.49 1.91
C ILE A 98 11.90 -5.33 0.69
N GLU A 99 12.35 -4.60 -0.33
CA GLU A 99 11.58 -4.38 -1.56
C GLU A 99 11.32 -5.68 -2.31
N GLN A 100 12.36 -6.49 -2.51
CA GLN A 100 12.22 -7.79 -3.19
C GLN A 100 11.36 -8.76 -2.38
N LEU A 101 11.58 -8.85 -1.07
CA LEU A 101 10.81 -9.70 -0.18
C LEU A 101 9.32 -9.30 -0.19
N ALA A 102 9.03 -8.00 -0.11
CA ALA A 102 7.65 -7.51 -0.16
C ALA A 102 6.99 -7.79 -1.51
N LYS A 103 7.72 -7.58 -2.62
CA LYS A 103 7.23 -7.90 -3.96
C LYS A 103 6.88 -9.39 -4.08
N GLU A 104 7.81 -10.28 -3.76
CA GLU A 104 7.60 -11.73 -3.84
C GLU A 104 6.46 -12.18 -2.91
N TYR A 105 6.35 -11.60 -1.70
CA TYR A 105 5.26 -11.89 -0.77
C TYR A 105 3.89 -11.48 -1.32
N VAL A 106 3.79 -10.32 -1.97
CA VAL A 106 2.55 -9.85 -2.62
C VAL A 106 2.23 -10.72 -3.84
N ASP A 107 3.22 -11.07 -4.66
CA ASP A 107 3.05 -11.95 -5.81
C ASP A 107 2.56 -13.36 -5.40
N GLU A 108 3.03 -13.90 -4.28
CA GLU A 108 2.57 -15.20 -3.75
C GLU A 108 1.12 -15.17 -3.24
N ILE A 109 0.69 -14.04 -2.65
CA ILE A 109 -0.71 -13.87 -2.20
C ILE A 109 -1.63 -13.55 -3.39
N ASP A 110 -1.10 -12.86 -4.41
CA ASP A 110 -1.82 -12.33 -5.57
C ASP A 110 -3.13 -11.60 -5.20
N PRO A 111 -3.09 -10.62 -4.28
CA PRO A 111 -4.28 -9.86 -3.94
C PRO A 111 -4.62 -8.90 -5.09
N THR A 112 -5.86 -8.41 -5.10
CA THR A 112 -6.20 -7.22 -5.89
C THR A 112 -5.50 -6.01 -5.29
N VAL A 113 -4.58 -5.40 -6.04
CA VAL A 113 -3.83 -4.22 -5.60
C VAL A 113 -4.55 -2.95 -6.03
N VAL A 114 -4.83 -2.06 -5.08
CA VAL A 114 -5.39 -0.73 -5.31
C VAL A 114 -4.38 0.32 -4.88
N ALA A 115 -3.89 1.11 -5.84
CA ALA A 115 -2.95 2.20 -5.60
C ALA A 115 -3.64 3.55 -5.66
N ILE A 116 -3.38 4.41 -4.68
CA ILE A 116 -4.01 5.73 -4.55
C ILE A 116 -2.93 6.80 -4.50
N VAL A 117 -3.07 7.82 -5.36
CA VAL A 117 -2.19 9.01 -5.40
C VAL A 117 -3.02 10.29 -5.42
N GLY A 118 -2.37 11.40 -5.07
CA GLY A 118 -2.99 12.73 -5.01
C GLY A 118 -3.38 13.19 -3.62
N LYS A 119 -4.04 14.34 -3.52
CA LYS A 119 -4.49 14.90 -2.24
C LYS A 119 -5.57 14.02 -1.61
N ASN A 120 -5.56 13.95 -0.28
CA ASN A 120 -6.56 13.18 0.49
C ASN A 120 -6.59 11.68 0.11
N SER A 121 -5.49 11.18 -0.44
CA SER A 121 -5.17 9.77 -0.66
C SER A 121 -5.38 8.94 0.60
N SER A 122 -4.91 9.42 1.76
CA SER A 122 -5.12 8.78 3.07
C SER A 122 -6.60 8.59 3.40
N PHE A 123 -7.42 9.64 3.24
CA PHE A 123 -8.87 9.55 3.45
C PHE A 123 -9.52 8.55 2.48
N THR A 124 -9.15 8.62 1.19
CA THR A 124 -9.67 7.71 0.15
C THR A 124 -9.31 6.26 0.45
N LYS A 125 -8.07 5.99 0.85
CA LYS A 125 -7.58 4.66 1.24
C LYS A 125 -8.38 4.11 2.42
N ASP A 126 -8.53 4.92 3.47
CA ASP A 126 -9.19 4.48 4.70
C ASP A 126 -10.68 4.24 4.48
N LEU A 127 -11.34 5.11 3.71
CA LEU A 127 -12.73 4.96 3.32
C LEU A 127 -12.94 3.72 2.46
N LEU A 128 -12.13 3.54 1.40
CA LEU A 128 -12.23 2.39 0.51
C LEU A 128 -11.96 1.08 1.26
N ALA A 129 -10.97 1.07 2.14
CA ALA A 129 -10.68 -0.10 2.97
C ALA A 129 -11.87 -0.45 3.89
N HIS A 130 -12.57 0.55 4.42
CA HIS A 130 -13.75 0.35 5.24
C HIS A 130 -14.92 -0.22 4.43
N ILE A 131 -15.18 0.33 3.23
CA ILE A 131 -16.25 -0.16 2.35
C ILE A 131 -15.98 -1.59 1.90
N LEU A 132 -14.77 -1.90 1.46
CA LEU A 132 -14.43 -3.22 0.92
C LEU A 132 -14.38 -4.32 1.99
N LYS A 133 -14.17 -3.97 3.27
CA LYS A 133 -14.19 -4.93 4.39
C LYS A 133 -15.53 -5.65 4.57
N THR A 134 -16.61 -5.12 3.99
CA THR A 134 -17.93 -5.76 3.99
C THR A 134 -17.88 -7.12 3.29
N ASN A 135 -17.14 -7.22 2.17
CA ASN A 135 -17.10 -8.43 1.32
C ASN A 135 -15.70 -9.06 1.18
N TYR A 136 -14.64 -8.37 1.61
CA TYR A 136 -13.25 -8.78 1.39
C TYR A 136 -12.40 -8.77 2.65
N ALA A 137 -11.42 -9.67 2.71
CA ALA A 137 -10.27 -9.55 3.59
C ALA A 137 -9.35 -8.46 3.04
N VAL A 138 -9.41 -7.26 3.62
CA VAL A 138 -8.65 -6.09 3.15
C VAL A 138 -7.44 -5.83 4.03
N HIS A 139 -6.27 -5.72 3.39
CA HIS A 139 -5.08 -5.13 3.98
C HIS A 139 -4.87 -3.73 3.42
N LYS A 140 -4.60 -2.75 4.29
CA LYS A 140 -4.28 -1.38 3.88
C LYS A 140 -2.89 -1.00 4.39
N SER A 141 -2.16 -0.19 3.63
CA SER A 141 -0.84 0.28 4.06
C SER A 141 -0.93 1.16 5.32
N ASP A 142 0.05 1.09 6.20
CA ASP A 142 0.21 2.02 7.32
C ASP A 142 0.79 3.36 6.82
N HIS A 143 0.43 4.50 7.40
CA HIS A 143 1.06 5.80 7.10
C HIS A 143 2.33 6.09 7.91
N LEU A 144 2.59 5.30 8.96
CA LEU A 144 3.63 5.58 9.95
C LEU A 144 4.80 4.61 9.79
N SER A 145 5.86 5.06 9.14
CA SER A 145 7.16 4.39 9.13
C SER A 145 8.26 5.42 9.29
N LYS A 146 9.26 5.13 10.14
CA LYS A 146 10.52 5.90 10.19
C LYS A 146 11.26 5.86 8.84
N TYR A 147 11.00 4.83 8.04
CA TYR A 147 11.52 4.65 6.69
C TYR A 147 10.41 4.97 5.70
N GLU A 148 10.24 6.26 5.40
CA GLU A 148 9.16 6.76 4.54
C GLU A 148 9.16 6.08 3.17
N ASP A 149 10.32 5.80 2.57
CA ASP A 149 10.37 5.15 1.24
C ASP A 149 10.09 3.63 1.27
N LEU A 150 10.07 3.01 2.45
CA LEU A 150 9.83 1.57 2.63
C LEU A 150 8.50 1.27 3.32
N HIS A 151 7.70 2.29 3.66
CA HIS A 151 6.49 2.11 4.45
C HIS A 151 5.49 1.14 3.80
N VAL A 152 5.33 1.21 2.48
CA VAL A 152 4.45 0.29 1.74
C VAL A 152 4.99 -1.13 1.78
N CYS A 153 6.29 -1.34 1.53
CA CYS A 153 6.92 -2.66 1.55
C CYS A 153 6.81 -3.30 2.94
N LEU A 154 7.13 -2.55 3.99
CA LEU A 154 7.02 -3.03 5.38
C LEU A 154 5.58 -3.32 5.77
N SER A 155 4.62 -2.54 5.27
CA SER A 155 3.22 -2.80 5.52
C SER A 155 2.71 -4.03 4.75
N ALA A 156 3.14 -4.23 3.49
CA ALA A 156 2.84 -5.42 2.71
C ALA A 156 3.32 -6.70 3.42
N LEU A 157 4.50 -6.65 4.06
CA LEU A 157 5.04 -7.74 4.89
C LEU A 157 4.31 -7.96 6.22
N LYS A 158 3.22 -7.24 6.50
CA LYS A 158 2.27 -7.51 7.60
C LYS A 158 0.96 -8.09 7.10
N MET A 159 0.73 -8.13 5.78
CA MET A 159 -0.52 -8.59 5.18
C MET A 159 -0.76 -10.07 5.50
N GLU A 160 -1.98 -10.42 5.88
CA GLU A 160 -2.35 -11.82 6.10
C GLU A 160 -2.42 -12.58 4.76
N ARG A 161 -2.00 -13.84 4.74
CA ARG A 161 -1.91 -14.67 3.52
C ARG A 161 -3.24 -14.88 2.78
N HIS A 162 -4.37 -14.62 3.43
CA HIS A 162 -5.71 -14.75 2.83
C HIS A 162 -6.34 -13.41 2.44
N ALA A 163 -5.57 -12.32 2.47
CA ALA A 163 -6.05 -11.00 2.03
C ALA A 163 -6.49 -11.06 0.56
N ASN A 164 -7.68 -10.54 0.27
CA ASN A 164 -8.21 -10.44 -1.09
C ASN A 164 -7.79 -9.13 -1.76
N VAL A 165 -7.63 -8.06 -0.97
CA VAL A 165 -7.34 -6.71 -1.47
C VAL A 165 -6.20 -6.10 -0.67
N PHE A 166 -5.23 -5.52 -1.38
CA PHE A 166 -4.17 -4.69 -0.81
C PHE A 166 -4.33 -3.24 -1.28
N ILE A 167 -4.57 -2.32 -0.35
CA ILE A 167 -4.78 -0.90 -0.67
C ILE A 167 -3.62 -0.08 -0.14
N SER A 168 -2.94 0.66 -1.01
CA SER A 168 -1.77 1.45 -0.63
C SER A 168 -1.79 2.84 -1.23
N GLU A 169 -1.31 3.81 -0.46
CA GLU A 169 -1.01 5.14 -0.96
C GLU A 169 0.43 5.19 -1.49
N TYR A 170 0.62 5.76 -2.68
CA TYR A 170 1.95 6.08 -3.21
C TYR A 170 2.18 7.59 -3.12
N ASP A 171 2.80 8.03 -2.03
CA ASP A 171 3.10 9.44 -1.84
C ASP A 171 4.24 9.90 -2.77
N LEU A 172 4.15 11.16 -3.19
CA LEU A 172 5.14 11.86 -3.97
C LEU A 172 6.28 12.38 -3.06
N ASN A 173 7.02 11.45 -2.46
CA ASN A 173 8.27 11.74 -1.72
C ASN A 173 9.36 12.22 -2.67
N SER A 174 9.48 11.54 -3.82
CA SER A 174 10.36 11.90 -4.92
C SER A 174 9.66 11.63 -6.25
N ILE A 175 10.12 12.26 -7.34
CA ILE A 175 9.54 12.12 -8.68
C ILE A 175 9.49 10.69 -9.21
N HIS A 176 10.32 9.78 -8.67
CA HIS A 176 10.39 8.38 -9.08
C HIS A 176 9.68 7.43 -8.12
N HIS A 177 9.18 7.91 -6.99
CA HIS A 177 8.64 7.05 -5.93
C HIS A 177 7.36 6.33 -6.38
N ILE A 178 6.43 7.05 -7.02
CA ILE A 178 5.20 6.47 -7.58
C ILE A 178 5.53 5.42 -8.64
N THR A 179 6.46 5.73 -9.55
CA THR A 179 6.93 4.78 -10.58
C THR A 179 7.51 3.52 -9.93
N LYS A 180 8.36 3.67 -8.90
CA LYS A 180 8.98 2.53 -8.22
C LYS A 180 7.93 1.65 -7.55
N LEU A 181 7.02 2.24 -6.77
CA LEU A 181 5.97 1.51 -6.07
C LEU A 181 4.97 0.85 -7.03
N SER A 182 4.64 1.48 -8.15
CA SER A 182 3.75 0.87 -9.16
C SER A 182 4.38 -0.35 -9.83
N HIS A 183 5.71 -0.42 -9.95
CA HIS A 183 6.39 -1.61 -10.47
C HIS A 183 6.62 -2.68 -9.40
N LEU A 184 6.83 -2.29 -8.14
CA LEU A 184 6.94 -3.22 -7.02
C LEU A 184 5.61 -3.90 -6.71
N PHE A 185 4.51 -3.16 -6.77
CA PHE A 185 3.17 -3.65 -6.52
C PHE A 185 2.22 -3.26 -7.67
N PRO A 186 2.29 -3.96 -8.83
CA PRO A 186 1.49 -3.64 -10.01
C PRO A 186 -0.01 -3.51 -9.73
N PRO A 187 -0.59 -2.29 -9.80
CA PRO A 187 -1.98 -2.10 -9.43
C PRO A 187 -2.95 -2.76 -10.41
N ASN A 188 -4.00 -3.40 -9.87
CA ASN A 188 -5.21 -3.75 -10.61
C ASN A 188 -6.12 -2.54 -10.77
N TYR A 189 -6.10 -1.65 -9.78
CA TYR A 189 -6.84 -0.41 -9.79
C TYR A 189 -5.95 0.75 -9.35
N GLY A 190 -5.97 1.83 -10.12
CA GLY A 190 -5.36 3.10 -9.74
C GLY A 190 -6.44 4.13 -9.39
N ILE A 191 -6.17 5.01 -8.44
CA ILE A 191 -6.96 6.22 -8.21
C ILE A 191 -6.01 7.40 -8.22
N ILE A 192 -6.22 8.34 -9.15
CA ILE A 192 -5.64 9.67 -9.08
C ILE A 192 -6.75 10.60 -8.61
N THR A 193 -6.58 11.12 -7.40
CA THR A 193 -7.55 12.03 -6.77
C THR A 193 -7.40 13.44 -7.34
N GLU A 194 -7.00 14.43 -6.54
CA GLU A 194 -6.71 15.79 -6.99
C GLU A 194 -5.19 16.01 -7.08
N ILE A 195 -4.73 16.68 -8.13
CA ILE A 195 -3.33 17.07 -8.26
C ILE A 195 -2.97 18.12 -7.20
N GLY A 196 -2.01 17.75 -6.34
CA GLY A 196 -1.50 18.62 -5.30
C GLY A 196 -0.38 19.54 -5.76
N LYS A 197 -0.03 20.52 -4.92
CA LYS A 197 1.25 21.24 -5.02
C LYS A 197 2.24 20.62 -4.05
N ARG A 198 3.51 20.55 -4.43
CA ARG A 198 4.63 20.14 -3.56
C ARG A 198 5.67 21.24 -3.56
N GLU A 199 6.15 21.63 -2.37
CA GLU A 199 7.04 22.80 -2.22
C GLU A 199 8.36 22.66 -3.00
N LYS A 200 8.84 21.43 -3.20
CA LYS A 200 10.15 21.14 -3.81
C LYS A 200 10.08 20.70 -5.28
N LEU A 201 8.90 20.66 -5.88
CA LEU A 201 8.68 20.18 -7.25
C LEU A 201 7.91 21.20 -8.06
N SER A 202 8.27 21.34 -9.33
CA SER A 202 7.47 22.06 -10.32
C SER A 202 6.15 21.36 -10.57
N GLU A 203 5.20 22.10 -11.12
CA GLU A 203 3.89 21.54 -11.50
C GLU A 203 4.01 20.43 -12.54
N GLU A 204 4.92 20.58 -13.51
CA GLU A 204 5.22 19.56 -14.52
C GLU A 204 5.79 18.28 -13.90
N GLU A 205 6.69 18.39 -12.93
CA GLU A 205 7.24 17.23 -12.21
C GLU A 205 6.18 16.50 -11.40
N VAL A 206 5.29 17.22 -10.71
CA VAL A 206 4.18 16.60 -9.96
C VAL A 206 3.24 15.84 -10.90
N ARG A 207 2.86 16.49 -12.00
CA ARG A 207 2.01 15.92 -13.04
C ARG A 207 2.61 14.66 -13.67
N ALA A 208 3.88 14.73 -14.06
CA ALA A 208 4.61 13.59 -14.61
C ALA A 208 4.69 12.42 -13.61
N ALA A 209 4.90 12.71 -12.33
CA ALA A 209 4.95 11.67 -11.31
C ALA A 209 3.60 10.98 -11.11
N TYR A 210 2.48 11.69 -11.15
CA TYR A 210 1.14 11.08 -11.02
C TYR A 210 0.78 10.24 -12.25
N ILE A 211 1.11 10.72 -13.46
CA ILE A 211 0.98 9.93 -14.69
C ILE A 211 1.79 8.63 -14.60
N SER A 212 2.96 8.67 -13.95
CA SER A 212 3.82 7.49 -13.83
C SER A 212 3.18 6.32 -13.08
N LEU A 213 2.07 6.51 -12.37
CA LEU A 213 1.30 5.42 -11.78
C LEU A 213 0.96 4.34 -12.83
N GLU A 214 0.51 4.77 -14.01
CA GLU A 214 0.12 3.89 -15.13
C GLU A 214 1.25 2.95 -15.58
N SER A 215 2.50 3.39 -15.47
CA SER A 215 3.65 2.65 -16.01
C SER A 215 3.83 1.24 -15.41
N GLY A 216 3.40 1.04 -14.17
CA GLY A 216 3.45 -0.25 -13.48
C GLY A 216 2.10 -0.95 -13.36
N MET A 217 1.01 -0.34 -13.85
CA MET A 217 -0.32 -0.95 -13.76
C MET A 217 -0.42 -2.23 -14.60
N ARG A 218 -1.22 -3.20 -14.11
CA ARG A 218 -1.48 -4.43 -14.86
C ARG A 218 -2.17 -4.11 -16.18
N ALA A 219 -2.00 -4.95 -17.19
CA ALA A 219 -2.57 -4.72 -18.53
C ALA A 219 -4.11 -4.63 -18.55
N THR A 220 -4.80 -5.28 -17.60
CA THR A 220 -6.26 -5.24 -17.43
C THR A 220 -6.70 -4.29 -16.32
N ALA A 221 -5.82 -3.36 -15.91
CA ALA A 221 -6.10 -2.47 -14.80
C ALA A 221 -7.06 -1.35 -15.20
N SER A 222 -7.79 -0.83 -14.22
CA SER A 222 -8.63 0.35 -14.38
C SER A 222 -8.10 1.52 -13.56
N LEU A 223 -8.14 2.72 -14.14
CA LEU A 223 -7.70 3.95 -13.50
C LEU A 223 -8.88 4.89 -13.27
N VAL A 224 -9.15 5.20 -12.02
CA VAL A 224 -10.16 6.18 -11.64
C VAL A 224 -9.56 7.58 -11.62
N LEU A 225 -10.17 8.50 -12.36
CA LEU A 225 -9.73 9.89 -12.51
C LEU A 225 -10.85 10.88 -12.17
N ASP A 226 -10.45 12.02 -11.59
CA ASP A 226 -11.31 13.19 -11.47
C ASP A 226 -11.52 13.83 -12.85
N ALA A 227 -12.75 13.73 -13.36
CA ALA A 227 -13.13 14.24 -14.67
C ALA A 227 -13.22 15.76 -14.73
N ASP A 228 -13.21 16.43 -13.57
CA ASP A 228 -13.22 17.90 -13.51
C ASP A 228 -11.80 18.48 -13.55
N ASP A 229 -10.75 17.64 -13.51
CA ASP A 229 -9.36 18.06 -13.68
C ASP A 229 -8.96 18.01 -15.17
N GLU A 230 -8.83 19.19 -15.78
CA GLU A 230 -8.51 19.34 -17.21
C GLU A 230 -7.18 18.68 -17.60
N PHE A 231 -6.22 18.63 -16.68
CA PHE A 231 -4.94 17.99 -16.94
C PHE A 231 -5.11 16.46 -17.05
N LEU A 232 -5.80 15.84 -16.08
CA LEU A 232 -6.01 14.39 -16.07
C LEU A 232 -6.81 13.90 -17.28
N VAL A 233 -7.72 14.72 -17.81
CA VAL A 233 -8.63 14.34 -18.90
C VAL A 233 -8.06 14.62 -20.30
N HIS A 234 -7.31 15.71 -20.49
CA HIS A 234 -6.95 16.18 -21.84
C HIS A 234 -5.46 16.18 -22.17
N HIS A 235 -4.58 16.06 -21.18
CA HIS A 235 -3.13 16.26 -21.38
C HIS A 235 -2.32 14.97 -21.43
N HIS A 236 -2.95 13.81 -21.20
CA HIS A 236 -2.30 12.50 -21.29
C HIS A 236 -3.25 11.47 -21.92
N GLU A 237 -2.73 10.67 -22.85
CA GLU A 237 -3.44 9.54 -23.43
C GLU A 237 -3.18 8.30 -22.57
N TRP A 238 -4.14 7.96 -21.72
CA TRP A 238 -4.08 6.77 -20.88
C TRP A 238 -4.16 5.49 -21.73
N LYS A 239 -3.28 4.55 -21.42
CA LYS A 239 -3.14 3.22 -22.01
C LYS A 239 -3.91 2.14 -21.25
N VAL A 240 -4.37 2.45 -20.03
CA VAL A 240 -5.24 1.59 -19.22
C VAL A 240 -6.71 2.00 -19.34
N ASP A 241 -7.63 1.17 -18.86
CA ASP A 241 -9.06 1.47 -18.88
C ASP A 241 -9.38 2.62 -17.92
N VAL A 242 -9.85 3.75 -18.43
CA VAL A 242 -10.14 4.94 -17.61
C VAL A 242 -11.60 4.96 -17.16
N VAL A 243 -11.79 5.10 -15.85
CA VAL A 243 -13.07 5.32 -15.19
C VAL A 243 -13.12 6.76 -14.68
N THR A 244 -13.94 7.59 -15.31
CA THR A 244 -14.06 9.00 -14.90
C THR A 244 -15.16 9.19 -13.85
N SER A 245 -14.91 10.07 -12.88
CA SER A 245 -15.91 10.50 -11.92
C SER A 245 -15.84 12.00 -11.65
N GLY A 246 -16.95 12.65 -11.30
CA GLY A 246 -16.97 14.08 -11.02
C GLY A 246 -18.29 14.75 -11.37
N SER A 247 -18.23 16.06 -11.58
CA SER A 247 -19.41 16.90 -11.87
C SER A 247 -19.61 17.10 -13.38
N THR A 248 -18.56 16.91 -14.17
CA THR A 248 -18.54 17.15 -15.61
C THR A 248 -19.51 16.23 -16.36
N LYS A 249 -20.14 16.76 -17.42
CA LYS A 249 -21.04 15.97 -18.26
C LYS A 249 -20.28 14.82 -18.94
N HIS A 250 -20.91 13.66 -19.01
CA HIS A 250 -20.37 12.44 -19.66
C HIS A 250 -19.27 11.70 -18.90
N CYS A 251 -18.99 12.01 -17.63
CA CYS A 251 -18.20 11.09 -16.79
C CYS A 251 -19.05 9.87 -16.36
N LEU A 252 -18.39 8.74 -16.11
CA LEU A 252 -19.07 7.47 -15.82
C LEU A 252 -19.80 7.53 -14.47
N PHE A 253 -19.12 7.99 -13.43
CA PHE A 253 -19.70 8.26 -12.11
C PHE A 253 -19.97 9.76 -11.95
N GLN A 254 -20.98 10.25 -12.69
CA GLN A 254 -21.37 11.66 -12.66
C GLN A 254 -22.25 12.00 -11.47
N ILE A 255 -21.92 13.06 -10.74
CA ILE A 255 -22.79 13.67 -9.73
C ILE A 255 -24.04 14.24 -10.42
N ASP A 256 -25.21 13.65 -10.15
CA ASP A 256 -26.49 14.07 -10.73
C ASP A 256 -27.19 15.10 -9.84
N THR A 257 -27.25 14.83 -8.53
CA THR A 257 -27.78 15.77 -7.54
C THR A 257 -26.82 15.93 -6.38
N LEU A 258 -26.72 17.14 -5.83
CA LEU A 258 -26.00 17.43 -4.60
C LEU A 258 -26.81 18.45 -3.77
N LYS A 259 -27.16 18.09 -2.54
CA LYS A 259 -27.96 18.94 -1.63
C LYS A 259 -27.41 18.88 -0.22
N GLU A 260 -27.32 20.03 0.42
CA GLU A 260 -27.02 20.14 1.84
C GLU A 260 -28.33 20.07 2.62
N ASN A 261 -28.39 19.19 3.64
CA ASN A 261 -29.56 18.99 4.48
C ASN A 261 -29.14 18.90 5.94
N GLY A 262 -29.07 20.06 6.62
CA GLY A 262 -28.62 20.13 8.00
C GLY A 262 -27.16 19.70 8.15
N GLU A 263 -26.91 18.62 8.89
CA GLU A 263 -25.57 18.05 9.12
C GLU A 263 -25.16 17.02 8.07
N GLU A 264 -25.98 16.80 7.04
CA GLU A 264 -25.77 15.79 6.01
C GLU A 264 -25.62 16.42 4.62
N LEU A 265 -24.84 15.74 3.78
CA LEU A 265 -24.68 16.00 2.36
C LEU A 265 -25.29 14.84 1.59
N HIS A 266 -26.38 15.13 0.88
CA HIS A 266 -27.15 14.15 0.10
C HIS A 266 -26.75 14.26 -1.37
N PHE A 267 -26.38 13.14 -2.00
CA PHE A 267 -25.99 13.12 -3.41
C PHE A 267 -26.46 11.87 -4.15
N SER A 268 -26.49 11.94 -5.48
CA SER A 268 -26.77 10.78 -6.34
C SER A 268 -25.79 10.74 -7.50
N LEU A 269 -25.54 9.54 -8.01
CA LEU A 269 -24.62 9.31 -9.12
C LEU A 269 -25.38 8.73 -10.31
N LYS A 270 -25.11 9.22 -11.52
CA LYS A 270 -25.68 8.60 -12.72
C LYS A 270 -25.19 7.17 -12.85
N GLY A 271 -26.10 6.27 -13.23
CA GLY A 271 -25.81 4.84 -13.36
C GLY A 271 -25.84 4.07 -12.04
N VAL A 272 -25.84 4.74 -10.89
CA VAL A 272 -26.06 4.11 -9.57
C VAL A 272 -27.45 4.49 -9.08
N TYR A 273 -28.39 3.55 -9.15
CA TYR A 273 -29.82 3.78 -8.86
C TYR A 273 -30.13 3.85 -7.35
N MET A 274 -29.28 4.51 -6.57
CA MET A 274 -29.45 4.74 -5.14
C MET A 274 -28.84 6.08 -4.73
N PRO A 275 -29.54 6.94 -3.97
CA PRO A 275 -28.95 8.13 -3.38
C PRO A 275 -28.06 7.76 -2.19
N PHE A 276 -27.03 8.57 -1.98
CA PHE A 276 -26.09 8.47 -0.86
C PHE A 276 -26.20 9.67 0.06
N GLU A 277 -25.83 9.48 1.32
CA GLU A 277 -25.69 10.54 2.30
C GLU A 277 -24.39 10.35 3.09
N VAL A 278 -23.69 11.45 3.33
CA VAL A 278 -22.46 11.51 4.14
C VAL A 278 -22.50 12.75 5.04
N PRO A 279 -21.70 12.81 6.13
CA PRO A 279 -21.60 14.02 6.94
C PRO A 279 -21.24 15.25 6.09
N ILE A 280 -21.86 16.40 6.37
CA ILE A 280 -21.59 17.65 5.61
C ILE A 280 -20.12 18.08 5.69
N THR A 281 -19.42 17.69 6.74
CA THR A 281 -17.97 17.89 6.92
C THR A 281 -17.13 17.20 5.84
N TRP A 282 -17.68 16.20 5.14
CA TRP A 282 -17.00 15.50 4.06
C TRP A 282 -17.16 16.18 2.69
N LYS A 283 -17.88 17.30 2.60
CA LYS A 283 -18.04 18.05 1.34
C LYS A 283 -16.71 18.29 0.60
N PRO A 284 -15.58 18.66 1.26
CA PRO A 284 -14.29 18.82 0.57
C PRO A 284 -13.70 17.51 0.03
N TYR A 285 -14.13 16.36 0.54
CA TYR A 285 -13.68 15.02 0.18
C TYR A 285 -14.68 14.28 -0.72
N LEU A 286 -15.76 14.92 -1.16
CA LEU A 286 -16.84 14.25 -1.90
C LEU A 286 -16.32 13.47 -3.11
N LYS A 287 -15.36 14.01 -3.86
CA LYS A 287 -14.74 13.30 -4.98
C LYS A 287 -13.98 12.05 -4.56
N CYS A 288 -13.28 12.10 -3.42
CA CYS A 288 -12.64 10.92 -2.84
C CYS A 288 -13.66 9.85 -2.46
N VAL A 289 -14.82 10.25 -1.93
CA VAL A 289 -15.95 9.33 -1.67
C VAL A 289 -16.41 8.68 -2.97
N ILE A 290 -16.61 9.46 -4.03
CA ILE A 290 -17.07 8.96 -5.33
C ILE A 290 -16.04 8.02 -5.97
N HIS A 291 -14.73 8.34 -5.88
CA HIS A 291 -13.66 7.44 -6.33
C HIS A 291 -13.70 6.10 -5.60
N ALA A 292 -13.92 6.11 -4.28
CA ALA A 292 -14.06 4.89 -3.48
C ALA A 292 -15.32 4.09 -3.87
N ILE A 293 -16.45 4.76 -4.12
CA ILE A 293 -17.67 4.12 -4.66
C ILE A 293 -17.40 3.49 -6.01
N ALA A 294 -16.71 4.19 -6.92
CA ALA A 294 -16.41 3.71 -8.27
C ALA A 294 -15.62 2.39 -8.26
N ILE A 295 -14.57 2.31 -7.45
CA ILE A 295 -13.81 1.07 -7.26
C ILE A 295 -14.65 -0.02 -6.59
N SER A 296 -15.44 0.34 -5.58
CA SER A 296 -16.29 -0.64 -4.87
C SER A 296 -17.31 -1.30 -5.79
N VAL A 297 -17.94 -0.51 -6.67
CA VAL A 297 -18.85 -1.03 -7.71
C VAL A 297 -18.10 -1.89 -8.74
N HIS A 298 -16.90 -1.49 -9.16
CA HIS A 298 -16.08 -2.31 -10.07
C HIS A 298 -15.67 -3.66 -9.47
N LEU A 299 -15.49 -3.71 -8.15
CA LEU A 299 -15.24 -4.94 -7.41
C LEU A 299 -16.53 -5.74 -7.15
N GLY A 300 -17.70 -5.21 -7.48
CA GLY A 300 -18.97 -5.94 -7.42
C GLY A 300 -19.74 -5.78 -6.12
N LEU A 301 -19.44 -4.74 -5.31
CA LEU A 301 -20.30 -4.38 -4.18
C LEU A 301 -21.61 -3.75 -4.69
N LEU A 302 -22.70 -4.06 -4.00
CA LEU A 302 -24.01 -3.47 -4.22
C LEU A 302 -24.08 -2.06 -3.66
N ALA A 303 -24.93 -1.22 -4.24
CA ALA A 303 -25.07 0.18 -3.81
C ALA A 303 -25.52 0.28 -2.34
N GLU A 304 -26.37 -0.66 -1.89
CA GLU A 304 -26.85 -0.76 -0.52
C GLU A 304 -25.72 -1.07 0.47
N GLU A 305 -24.82 -2.00 0.13
CA GLU A 305 -23.67 -2.36 0.97
C GLU A 305 -22.72 -1.17 1.12
N ILE A 306 -22.50 -0.43 0.03
CA ILE A 306 -21.69 0.78 0.03
C ILE A 306 -22.35 1.86 0.90
N TYR A 307 -23.67 2.07 0.75
CA TYR A 307 -24.43 3.04 1.53
C TYR A 307 -24.33 2.76 3.04
N ASP A 308 -24.56 1.52 3.47
CA ASP A 308 -24.45 1.13 4.89
C ASP A 308 -23.01 1.27 5.41
N SER A 309 -22.02 0.98 4.56
CA SER A 309 -20.60 1.17 4.89
C SER A 309 -20.24 2.65 5.11
N LEU A 310 -20.74 3.55 4.26
CA LEU A 310 -20.50 5.00 4.40
C LEU A 310 -21.05 5.54 5.72
N LYS A 311 -22.20 5.05 6.18
CA LYS A 311 -22.82 5.46 7.45
C LYS A 311 -22.02 5.09 8.70
N SER A 312 -21.29 3.97 8.63
CA SER A 312 -20.53 3.44 9.76
C SER A 312 -19.06 3.88 9.77
N PHE A 313 -18.59 4.54 8.71
CA PHE A 313 -17.20 4.99 8.63
C PHE A 313 -16.94 6.17 9.56
N GLN A 314 -15.83 6.08 10.29
CA GLN A 314 -15.31 7.17 11.13
C GLN A 314 -13.87 7.42 10.72
N PHE A 315 -13.63 8.61 10.16
CA PHE A 315 -12.27 9.06 9.88
C PHE A 315 -11.60 9.46 11.20
N LYS A 316 -10.43 8.87 11.49
CA LYS A 316 -9.67 9.09 12.73
C LYS A 316 -8.53 10.08 12.51
#